data_AF-W4SGQ6-F1
#
_entry.id   AF-W4SGQ6-F1
#
_cell.length_a   1.000
_cell.length_b   1.000
_cell.length_c   1.000
_cell.angle_alpha   90.00
_cell.angle_beta   90.00
_cell.angle_gamma   90.00
#
_symmetry.space_group_name_H-M   'P 1'
#
loop_
_entity.id
_entity.type
_entity.pdbx_description
1 polymer ?
#
loop_
_entity_poly.entity_id
_entity_poly.type
_entity_poly.pdbx_seq_one_letter_code
_entity_poly.pdbx_strand_id
1 'polypeptide(L)' 'MSTKGTTLSAGRPSAKTNKAATLASLADKGATVRVNFDLDRDQHIKLKVYATKQGKSVKEVLTDFVAQLPE' A
#
# COMPACT_ATOMS: atom_id res chain seq x y z
N MET A 1 -48.43 9.44 14.15
CA MET A 1 -47.32 8.87 14.97
C MET A 1 -47.06 7.45 14.51
N SER A 2 -45.94 7.19 13.82
CA SER A 2 -45.29 5.87 13.74
C SER A 2 -43.98 5.97 12.94
N THR A 3 -42.88 6.21 13.65
CA THR A 3 -41.51 6.12 13.12
C THR A 3 -41.13 4.63 13.00
N LYS A 4 -41.19 4.06 11.80
CA LYS A 4 -40.58 2.75 11.52
C LYS A 4 -39.07 2.93 11.56
N GLY A 5 -38.47 2.59 12.69
CA GLY A 5 -37.03 2.61 12.89
C GLY A 5 -36.35 1.64 11.93
N THR A 6 -35.54 2.18 11.02
CA THR A 6 -34.58 1.41 10.24
C THR A 6 -33.50 0.92 11.19
N THR A 7 -33.61 -0.32 11.67
CA THR A 7 -32.57 -0.99 12.45
C THR A 7 -31.36 -1.20 11.53
N LEU A 8 -30.40 -0.27 11.58
CA LEU A 8 -29.11 -0.43 10.92
C LEU A 8 -28.36 -1.56 11.63
N SER A 9 -28.39 -2.76 11.03
CA SER A 9 -27.61 -3.89 11.49
C SER A 9 -26.12 -3.60 11.31
N ALA A 10 -25.48 -3.04 12.34
CA ALA A 10 -24.04 -2.89 12.43
C ALA A 10 -23.37 -4.25 12.64
N GLY A 11 -23.27 -5.05 11.58
CA GLY A 11 -22.45 -6.26 11.61
C GLY A 11 -20.99 -5.90 11.81
N ARG A 12 -20.28 -6.65 12.66
CA ARG A 12 -18.82 -6.48 12.83
C ARG A 12 -18.12 -6.78 11.48
N PRO A 13 -17.29 -5.87 10.94
CA PRO A 13 -16.57 -6.08 9.68
C PRO A 13 -15.74 -7.37 9.65
N SER A 14 -15.34 -7.88 10.82
CA SER A 14 -14.61 -9.13 11.01
C SER A 14 -15.36 -10.39 10.54
N ALA A 15 -16.67 -10.32 10.32
CA ALA A 15 -17.48 -11.46 9.87
C ALA A 15 -17.21 -11.84 8.40
N LYS A 16 -16.71 -10.91 7.57
CA LYS A 16 -16.32 -11.22 6.19
C LYS A 16 -14.88 -11.73 6.16
N THR A 17 -14.74 -13.05 6.31
CA THR A 17 -13.48 -13.78 6.14
C THR A 17 -13.05 -13.74 4.67
N ASN A 18 -12.31 -12.70 4.28
CA ASN A 18 -11.41 -12.72 3.11
C ASN A 18 -9.99 -13.09 3.59
N LYS A 19 -9.85 -14.26 4.22
CA LYS A 19 -8.59 -14.73 4.85
C LYS A 19 -7.43 -14.93 3.87
N ALA A 20 -7.71 -15.18 2.59
CA ALA A 20 -6.67 -15.45 1.59
C ALA A 20 -5.87 -14.19 1.21
N ALA A 21 -6.52 -13.02 1.12
CA ALA A 21 -5.86 -11.77 0.73
C ALA A 21 -4.93 -11.23 1.83
N THR A 22 -5.18 -11.56 3.11
CA THR A 22 -4.36 -11.12 4.24
C THR A 22 -3.11 -11.96 4.48
N LEU A 23 -3.10 -13.23 4.07
CA LEU A 23 -1.96 -14.14 4.33
C LEU A 23 -0.78 -13.89 3.37
N ALA A 24 -1.03 -13.51 2.12
CA ALA A 24 0.04 -13.14 1.19
C ALA A 24 0.80 -11.87 1.64
N SER A 25 0.14 -10.98 2.40
CA SER A 25 0.77 -9.80 2.99
C SER A 25 1.63 -10.12 4.22
N LEU A 26 1.45 -11.29 4.84
CA LEU A 26 2.14 -11.76 6.04
C LEU A 26 3.29 -12.72 5.72
N ALA A 27 3.44 -13.16 4.48
CA ALA A 27 4.63 -13.91 4.08
C ALA A 27 5.87 -13.06 4.39
N ASP A 28 6.69 -13.54 5.31
CA ASP A 28 7.90 -12.86 5.77
C ASP A 28 8.79 -12.56 4.57
N LYS A 29 8.74 -11.32 4.09
CA LYS A 29 9.77 -10.80 3.21
C LYS A 29 11.06 -10.79 4.03
N GLY A 30 12.09 -11.46 3.52
CA GLY A 30 13.40 -11.53 4.16
C GLY A 30 13.94 -10.15 4.56
N ALA A 31 14.93 -10.13 5.45
CA ALA A 31 15.43 -8.90 6.06
C ALA A 31 15.74 -7.82 4.99
N THR A 32 15.04 -6.70 5.05
CA THR A 32 15.27 -5.57 4.15
C THR A 32 16.38 -4.69 4.68
N VAL A 33 17.36 -4.36 3.85
CA VAL A 33 18.38 -3.34 4.18
C VAL A 33 17.85 -1.95 3.80
N ARG A 34 17.98 -0.98 4.71
CA ARG A 34 17.67 0.42 4.42
C ARG A 34 18.87 1.06 3.71
N VAL A 35 18.60 1.82 2.66
CA VAL A 35 19.59 2.63 1.96
C VAL A 35 19.42 4.10 2.34
N ASN A 36 20.53 4.83 2.48
CA ASN A 36 20.49 6.27 2.66
C ASN A 36 20.28 6.92 1.29
N PHE A 37 19.27 7.79 1.19
CA PHE A 37 18.90 8.42 -0.06
C PHE A 37 18.47 9.85 0.18
N ASP A 38 19.26 10.78 -0.35
CA ASP A 38 18.99 12.20 -0.27
C ASP A 38 18.54 12.69 -1.65
N LEU A 39 17.43 13.43 -1.66
CA LEU A 39 16.90 14.08 -2.86
C LEU A 39 16.57 15.53 -2.54
N ASP A 40 16.81 16.38 -3.52
CA ASP A 40 16.29 17.74 -3.48
C ASP A 40 14.77 17.73 -3.46
N ARG A 41 14.16 18.78 -2.90
CA ARG A 41 12.71 18.85 -2.74
C ARG A 41 11.97 18.71 -4.07
N ASP A 42 12.50 19.31 -5.14
CA ASP A 42 11.91 19.23 -6.47
C ASP A 42 11.98 17.83 -7.07
N GLN A 43 13.06 17.10 -6.80
CA GLN A 43 13.22 15.72 -7.24
C GLN A 43 12.29 14.78 -6.47
N HIS A 44 12.14 15.00 -5.16
CA HIS A 44 11.19 14.24 -4.35
C HIS A 44 9.73 14.47 -4.80
N ILE A 45 9.36 15.71 -5.17
CA ILE A 45 8.02 16.01 -5.71
C ILE A 45 7.82 15.26 -7.04
N LYS A 46 8.78 15.33 -7.97
CA LYS A 46 8.72 14.60 -9.24
C LYS A 46 8.55 13.09 -9.03
N LEU A 47 9.33 12.51 -8.12
CA LEU A 47 9.26 11.09 -7.78
C LEU A 47 7.90 10.71 -7.20
N LYS A 48 7.35 11.55 -6.31
CA LYS A 48 6.03 11.32 -5.71
C LYS A 48 4.92 11.39 -6.74
N VAL A 49 4.93 12.40 -7.62
CA VAL A 49 3.95 12.53 -8.71
C VAL A 49 4.04 11.34 -9.67
N TYR A 50 5.25 10.89 -10.01
CA TYR A 50 5.47 9.72 -10.86
C TYR A 50 4.90 8.43 -10.23
N ALA A 51 5.14 8.23 -8.93
CA ALA A 51 4.60 7.10 -8.19
C ALA A 51 3.06 7.12 -8.15
N THR A 52 2.46 8.28 -7.84
CA THR A 52 1.00 8.46 -7.82
C THR A 52 0.37 8.20 -9.19
N LYS A 53 0.99 8.65 -10.29
CA LYS A 53 0.49 8.40 -11.65
C LYS A 53 0.42 6.91 -12.02
N GLN A 54 1.29 6.08 -11.44
CA GLN A 54 1.31 4.64 -11.66
C GLN A 54 0.49 3.85 -10.62
N GLY A 55 -0.09 4.52 -9.63
CA GLY A 55 -0.74 3.86 -8.50
C GLY A 55 0.22 3.09 -7.60
N LYS A 56 1.52 3.42 -7.64
CA LYS A 56 2.57 2.78 -6.85
C LYS A 56 3.06 3.71 -5.74
N SER A 57 3.65 3.13 -4.71
CA SER A 57 4.43 3.85 -3.71
C SER A 57 5.84 4.17 -4.23
N VAL A 58 6.49 5.18 -3.65
CA VAL A 58 7.90 5.51 -3.98
C VAL A 58 8.81 4.30 -3.76
N LYS A 59 8.55 3.51 -2.71
CA LYS A 59 9.30 2.28 -2.43
C LYS A 59 9.18 1.28 -3.59
N GLU A 60 7.98 1.03 -4.10
CA GLU A 60 7.76 0.09 -5.20
C GLU A 60 8.42 0.58 -6.48
N VAL A 61 8.31 1.87 -6.79
CA VAL A 61 9.02 2.47 -7.95
C VAL A 61 10.53 2.24 -7.86
N LEU A 62 11.13 2.48 -6.70
CA LEU A 62 12.58 2.27 -6.50
C LEU A 62 12.95 0.79 -6.51
N THR A 63 12.11 -0.08 -5.95
CA THR A 63 12.35 -1.54 -5.94
C THR A 63 12.29 -2.09 -7.35
N ASP A 64 11.29 -1.69 -8.14
CA ASP A 64 11.13 -2.10 -9.54
C ASP A 64 12.29 -1.60 -10.40
N PHE A 65 12.75 -0.37 -10.17
CA PHE A 65 13.91 0.19 -10.86
C PHE A 65 15.18 -0.62 -10.58
N VAL A 66 15.46 -0.95 -9.30
CA VAL A 66 16.62 -1.75 -8.92
C VAL A 66 16.54 -3.16 -9.53
N ALA A 67 15.35 -3.76 -9.59
CA ALA A 67 15.15 -5.09 -10.20
C ALA A 67 15.42 -5.13 -11.72
N GLN A 68 15.48 -3.97 -12.39
CA GLN A 68 15.77 -3.84 -13.82
C GLN A 68 17.26 -3.57 -14.11
N LEU A 69 18.10 -3.38 -13.10
CA LEU A 69 19.53 -3.12 -13.29
C LEU A 69 20.24 -4.39 -13.81
N PRO A 70 21.20 -4.26 -14.73
CA PRO A 70 22.04 -5.39 -15.15
C PRO A 70 22.97 -5.84 -14.01
N GLU A 71 23.40 -7.10 -14.04
CA GLU A 71 24.48 -7.61 -13.16
C GLU A 71 25.87 -7.16 -13.60
#